data_AF-A0AAP6WUZ8-F1
#
_entry.id   AF-A0AAP6WUZ8-F1
#
_cell.length_a   1.000
_cell.length_b   1.000
_cell.length_c   1.000
_cell.angle_alpha   90.00
_cell.angle_beta   90.00
_cell.angle_gamma   90.00
#
_symmetry.space_group_name_H-M   'P 1'
#
loop_
_entity.id
_entity.type
_entity.pdbx_description
1 polymer ?
#
loop_
_entity_poly.entity_id
_entity_poly.type
_entity_poly.pdbx_seq_one_letter_code
_entity_poly.pdbx_strand_id
1 'polypeptide(L)'
;EQNSEKVEEVKDIKGATGSSEGSITIVKPNKEESSNKSESKPQDNPKEEASQPSQKEEAKEEVKPVEPVKPVEKPQEPKEEVKPQRTWEYQEGMTNQLWSEFNAYRQSKGLNALKWSGKYAGWTKTHCAEMAKKEDAFHGDYPEGGDVTGYNGSSMNANKILNQFKNSPQHNKNILDNELTEGACAVYKDSNGVYYFVIGFDY
;
A
#
# COMPACT_ATOMS: atom_id res chain seq x y z
N GLU A 1 -32.05 -66.66 8.51
CA GLU A 1 -32.69 -65.78 7.51
C GLU A 1 -31.68 -64.93 6.75
N GLN A 2 -31.98 -64.68 5.47
CA GLN A 2 -31.42 -63.62 4.62
C GLN A 2 -32.25 -62.34 4.80
N ASN A 3 -31.59 -61.16 4.84
CA ASN A 3 -31.98 -59.89 4.20
C ASN A 3 -31.06 -58.77 4.75
N SER A 4 -30.07 -58.28 4.03
CA SER A 4 -30.15 -57.21 2.99
C SER A 4 -29.81 -55.84 3.55
N GLU A 5 -28.54 -55.51 3.35
CA GLU A 5 -27.96 -54.24 2.90
C GLU A 5 -28.97 -53.18 2.44
N LYS A 6 -28.89 -51.98 3.05
CA LYS A 6 -29.51 -50.75 2.53
C LYS A 6 -28.42 -49.71 2.31
N VAL A 7 -27.90 -49.69 1.09
CA VAL A 7 -27.16 -48.56 0.51
C VAL A 7 -28.20 -47.50 0.17
N GLU A 8 -28.07 -46.30 0.74
CA GLU A 8 -28.91 -45.17 0.37
C GLU A 8 -28.16 -44.24 -0.59
N GLU A 9 -28.88 -43.99 -1.67
CA GLU A 9 -28.56 -43.38 -2.96
C GLU A 9 -27.99 -41.96 -2.89
N VAL A 10 -26.88 -41.76 -3.58
CA VAL A 10 -26.29 -40.45 -3.90
C VAL A 10 -27.12 -39.85 -5.01
N LYS A 11 -27.82 -38.73 -4.75
CA LYS A 11 -28.56 -38.02 -5.78
C LYS A 11 -27.62 -37.21 -6.65
N ASP A 12 -27.54 -37.62 -7.91
CA ASP A 12 -26.92 -36.91 -9.01
C ASP A 12 -27.48 -35.50 -9.18
N ILE A 13 -26.60 -34.50 -9.28
CA ILE A 13 -26.93 -33.16 -9.79
C ILE A 13 -26.31 -33.05 -11.18
N LYS A 14 -27.19 -33.19 -12.18
CA LYS A 14 -26.91 -33.07 -13.61
C LYS A 14 -27.16 -31.62 -14.06
N GLY A 15 -26.18 -31.05 -14.77
CA GLY A 15 -26.30 -29.82 -15.58
C GLY A 15 -25.75 -28.57 -14.87
N ALA A 16 -24.86 -27.76 -15.45
CA ALA A 16 -24.72 -27.42 -16.85
C ALA A 16 -23.24 -27.35 -17.28
N THR A 17 -22.95 -28.06 -18.37
CA THR A 17 -21.78 -27.87 -19.22
C THR A 17 -22.02 -26.64 -20.11
N GLY A 18 -21.29 -25.56 -19.86
CA GLY A 18 -21.18 -24.42 -20.76
C GLY A 18 -19.76 -24.34 -21.30
N SER A 19 -19.47 -25.18 -22.31
CA SER A 19 -18.24 -25.09 -23.09
C SER A 19 -18.38 -23.89 -24.04
N SER A 20 -17.50 -22.89 -23.91
CA SER A 20 -17.23 -21.94 -24.99
C SER A 20 -15.73 -21.93 -25.24
N GLU A 21 -15.32 -22.78 -26.17
CA GLU A 21 -14.02 -22.73 -26.83
C GLU A 21 -13.88 -21.40 -27.56
N GLY A 22 -13.15 -20.47 -26.95
CA GLY A 22 -12.63 -19.27 -27.60
C GLY A 22 -11.16 -19.48 -27.90
N SER A 23 -10.83 -19.99 -29.08
CA SER A 23 -9.47 -20.11 -29.59
C SER A 23 -8.85 -18.72 -29.76
N ILE A 24 -7.97 -18.32 -28.84
CA ILE A 24 -7.22 -17.07 -28.94
C ILE A 24 -5.91 -17.37 -29.67
N THR A 25 -5.84 -16.99 -30.93
CA THR A 25 -4.62 -17.08 -31.75
C THR A 25 -3.61 -16.05 -31.26
N ILE A 26 -2.56 -16.48 -30.55
CA ILE A 26 -1.43 -15.61 -30.17
C ILE A 26 -0.46 -15.52 -31.34
N VAL A 27 -0.50 -14.39 -32.05
CA VAL A 27 0.51 -14.02 -33.05
C VAL A 27 1.71 -13.42 -32.31
N LYS A 28 2.87 -14.09 -32.42
CA LYS A 28 4.19 -13.56 -32.01
C LYS A 28 4.56 -12.36 -32.89
N PRO A 29 5.07 -11.25 -32.32
CA PRO A 29 6.04 -10.41 -32.99
C PRO A 29 7.46 -10.84 -32.61
N ASN A 30 8.30 -10.79 -33.63
CA ASN A 30 9.68 -11.21 -33.64
C ASN A 30 10.59 -10.17 -32.98
N LYS A 31 11.75 -10.66 -32.56
CA LYS A 31 12.92 -9.97 -32.02
C LYS A 31 13.40 -8.82 -32.92
N GLU A 32 13.68 -7.65 -32.35
CA GLU A 32 14.79 -6.80 -32.80
C GLU A 32 15.54 -6.20 -31.60
N GLU A 33 16.85 -6.33 -31.72
CA GLU A 33 17.92 -5.87 -30.86
C GLU A 33 18.43 -4.56 -31.48
N SER A 34 18.53 -3.48 -30.70
CA SER A 34 19.40 -2.37 -31.07
C SER A 34 19.87 -1.61 -29.84
N SER A 35 21.14 -1.87 -29.56
CA SER A 35 22.09 -1.09 -28.80
C SER A 35 22.07 0.39 -29.19
N ASN A 36 22.14 1.29 -28.20
CA ASN A 36 22.96 2.50 -28.33
C ASN A 36 23.29 3.06 -26.94
N LYS A 37 24.57 2.94 -26.60
CA LYS A 37 25.24 3.55 -25.45
C LYS A 37 25.73 4.94 -25.92
N SER A 38 25.25 6.00 -25.27
CA SER A 38 25.88 7.32 -25.35
C SER A 38 26.15 7.82 -23.93
N GLU A 39 27.43 7.85 -23.59
CA GLU A 39 28.00 8.66 -22.52
C GLU A 39 27.84 10.15 -22.86
N SER A 40 27.55 10.98 -21.87
CA SER A 40 28.11 12.33 -21.74
C SER A 40 27.84 12.88 -20.33
N LYS A 41 28.94 13.13 -19.61
CA LYS A 41 29.05 13.82 -18.32
C LYS A 41 29.35 15.29 -18.58
N PRO A 42 28.86 16.23 -17.76
CA PRO A 42 29.79 17.16 -17.07
C PRO A 42 29.37 17.36 -15.60
N GLN A 43 30.19 17.07 -14.58
CA GLN A 43 31.21 17.94 -13.96
C GLN A 43 30.76 19.39 -13.73
N ASP A 44 30.33 19.70 -12.50
CA ASP A 44 30.29 21.06 -11.96
C ASP A 44 30.80 21.05 -10.51
N ASN A 45 31.92 21.74 -10.32
CA ASN A 45 32.30 22.49 -9.14
C ASN A 45 33.62 23.21 -9.49
N PRO A 46 33.76 24.49 -9.12
CA PRO A 46 34.43 24.74 -7.83
C PRO A 46 33.89 25.93 -6.99
N LYS A 47 34.11 25.79 -5.67
CA LYS A 47 34.42 26.83 -4.64
C LYS A 47 35.23 28.01 -5.20
N GLU A 48 35.35 29.21 -4.64
CA GLU A 48 35.31 29.82 -3.28
C GLU A 48 35.14 31.35 -3.59
N GLU A 49 34.76 32.28 -2.72
CA GLU A 49 35.56 32.80 -1.61
C GLU A 49 34.81 33.96 -0.93
N ALA A 50 35.14 34.19 0.33
CA ALA A 50 34.61 35.18 1.25
C ALA A 50 35.05 36.62 0.95
N SER A 51 34.33 37.61 1.49
CA SER A 51 34.89 38.89 1.95
C SER A 51 33.89 39.66 2.86
N GLN A 52 34.23 39.74 4.14
CA GLN A 52 33.95 40.85 5.07
C GLN A 52 35.28 41.65 5.22
N PRO A 53 35.41 42.85 5.87
CA PRO A 53 34.58 43.42 6.95
C PRO A 53 34.41 44.98 7.01
N SER A 54 33.55 45.40 7.97
CA SER A 54 33.58 46.58 8.90
C SER A 54 33.92 48.02 8.48
N GLN A 55 33.07 48.97 8.93
CA GLN A 55 33.32 49.98 10.01
C GLN A 55 32.11 50.96 10.08
N LYS A 56 31.37 51.04 11.20
CA LYS A 56 31.52 51.90 12.40
C LYS A 56 31.23 53.39 12.15
N GLU A 57 30.16 53.91 12.76
CA GLU A 57 30.21 55.13 13.58
C GLU A 57 28.93 55.36 14.40
N GLU A 58 29.13 55.93 15.58
CA GLU A 58 28.24 56.07 16.73
C GLU A 58 28.00 57.57 16.94
N ALA A 59 26.77 58.02 17.20
CA ALA A 59 26.52 59.31 17.84
C ALA A 59 25.13 59.36 18.51
N LYS A 60 25.15 59.63 19.83
CA LYS A 60 24.08 60.14 20.70
C LYS A 60 23.65 61.55 20.18
N GLU A 61 22.51 62.17 20.44
CA GLU A 61 21.66 62.30 21.64
C GLU A 61 20.49 63.22 21.21
N GLU A 62 19.23 63.00 21.62
CA GLU A 62 18.36 64.05 22.21
C GLU A 62 16.98 63.46 22.54
N VAL A 63 16.57 63.65 23.80
CA VAL A 63 15.34 63.13 24.38
C VAL A 63 14.28 64.24 24.30
N LYS A 64 13.15 63.99 23.61
CA LYS A 64 11.94 64.83 23.66
C LYS A 64 10.77 64.07 24.31
N PRO A 65 9.82 64.77 24.97
CA PRO A 65 8.85 64.15 25.87
C PRO A 65 7.84 63.28 25.14
N VAL A 66 7.56 62.10 25.70
CA VAL A 66 6.64 61.10 25.18
C VAL A 66 5.20 61.54 25.48
N GLU A 67 4.39 61.77 24.45
CA GLU A 67 2.94 61.89 24.58
C GLU A 67 2.34 60.55 25.05
N PRO A 68 1.26 60.54 25.86
CA PRO A 68 0.66 59.30 26.33
C PRO A 68 0.04 58.53 25.16
N VAL A 69 0.69 57.44 24.77
CA VAL A 69 0.20 56.45 23.81
C VAL A 69 -1.12 55.87 24.32
N LYS A 70 -2.18 56.01 23.52
CA LYS A 70 -3.43 55.25 23.67
C LYS A 70 -3.13 53.76 23.81
N PRO A 71 -3.91 52.98 24.60
CA PRO A 71 -3.77 51.54 24.62
C PRO A 71 -3.92 50.98 23.21
N VAL A 72 -2.83 50.41 22.69
CA VAL A 72 -2.85 49.67 21.44
C VAL A 72 -3.63 48.39 21.71
N GLU A 73 -4.79 48.22 21.07
CA GLU A 73 -5.50 46.94 21.11
C GLU A 73 -4.54 45.85 20.65
N LYS A 74 -4.32 44.87 21.51
CA LYS A 74 -3.47 43.71 21.25
C LYS A 74 -4.01 43.02 19.99
N PRO A 75 -3.19 42.73 18.97
CA PRO A 75 -3.64 41.93 17.83
C PRO A 75 -4.23 40.62 18.36
N GLN A 76 -5.47 40.31 17.99
CA GLN A 76 -6.05 38.99 18.23
C GLN A 76 -5.14 37.96 17.55
N GLU A 77 -4.71 36.95 18.31
CA GLU A 77 -3.98 35.82 17.75
C GLU A 77 -4.77 35.25 16.56
N PRO A 78 -4.12 34.95 15.42
CA PRO A 78 -4.76 34.26 14.32
C PRO A 78 -5.39 32.98 14.86
N LYS A 79 -6.70 32.85 14.66
CA LYS A 79 -7.46 31.64 14.98
C LYS A 79 -6.78 30.47 14.27
N GLU A 80 -6.22 29.52 15.03
CA GLU A 80 -5.58 28.34 14.44
C GLU A 80 -6.55 27.67 13.47
N GLU A 81 -6.16 27.62 12.20
CA GLU A 81 -6.93 26.99 11.15
C GLU A 81 -6.87 25.47 11.40
N VAL A 82 -7.94 24.91 11.97
CA VAL A 82 -8.07 23.49 12.23
C VAL A 82 -8.05 22.77 10.89
N LYS A 83 -6.89 22.22 10.50
CA LYS A 83 -6.81 21.36 9.33
C LYS A 83 -7.81 20.23 9.49
N PRO A 84 -8.60 19.89 8.45
CA PRO A 84 -9.55 18.79 8.54
C PRO A 84 -8.82 17.51 8.96
N GLN A 85 -9.36 16.82 9.97
CA GLN A 85 -8.77 15.60 10.48
C GLN A 85 -8.86 14.49 9.42
N ARG A 86 -7.72 13.87 9.08
CA ARG A 86 -7.67 12.73 8.16
C ARG A 86 -8.44 11.55 8.75
N THR A 87 -9.30 10.93 7.96
CA THR A 87 -10.03 9.71 8.33
C THR A 87 -9.60 8.55 7.45
N TRP A 88 -9.82 7.32 7.90
CA TRP A 88 -9.55 6.11 7.14
C TRP A 88 -10.65 5.07 7.35
N GLU A 89 -11.03 4.41 6.25
CA GLU A 89 -12.17 3.50 6.21
C GLU A 89 -11.74 2.14 5.67
N TYR A 90 -12.17 1.09 6.37
CA TYR A 90 -11.93 -0.29 5.96
C TYR A 90 -12.70 -0.60 4.68
N GLN A 91 -12.00 -1.09 3.66
CA GLN A 91 -12.57 -1.40 2.36
C GLN A 91 -12.90 -2.90 2.29
N GLU A 92 -14.02 -3.32 2.88
CA GLU A 92 -14.41 -4.73 2.98
C GLU A 92 -14.51 -5.41 1.61
N GLY A 93 -15.22 -4.80 0.66
CA GLY A 93 -15.37 -5.36 -0.69
C GLY A 93 -14.03 -5.52 -1.42
N MET A 94 -13.14 -4.52 -1.31
CA MET A 94 -11.82 -4.58 -1.92
C MET A 94 -10.92 -5.60 -1.22
N THR A 95 -11.04 -5.76 0.09
CA THR A 95 -10.32 -6.77 0.88
C THR A 95 -10.71 -8.18 0.44
N ASN A 96 -12.01 -8.46 0.34
CA ASN A 96 -12.51 -9.75 -0.12
C ASN A 96 -12.06 -10.06 -1.56
N GLN A 97 -12.12 -9.06 -2.45
CA GLN A 97 -11.65 -9.21 -3.82
C GLN A 97 -10.14 -9.45 -3.89
N LEU A 98 -9.33 -8.70 -3.13
CA LEU A 98 -7.89 -8.90 -3.05
C LEU A 98 -7.53 -10.30 -2.58
N TRP A 99 -8.20 -10.81 -1.55
CA TRP A 99 -8.00 -12.17 -1.06
C TRP A 99 -8.32 -13.24 -2.12
N SER A 100 -9.43 -13.06 -2.85
CA SER A 100 -9.81 -13.95 -3.93
C SER A 100 -8.78 -13.93 -5.07
N GLU A 101 -8.34 -12.75 -5.50
CA GLU A 101 -7.37 -12.61 -6.59
C GLU A 101 -5.98 -13.13 -6.20
N PHE A 102 -5.56 -12.92 -4.95
CA PHE A 102 -4.33 -13.46 -4.41
C PHE A 102 -4.32 -14.99 -4.46
N ASN A 103 -5.39 -15.64 -4.01
CA ASN A 103 -5.50 -17.10 -4.06
C ASN A 103 -5.61 -17.64 -5.48
N ALA A 104 -6.34 -16.96 -6.36
CA ALA A 104 -6.37 -17.31 -7.79
C ALA A 104 -4.96 -17.19 -8.41
N TYR A 105 -4.16 -16.20 -8.00
CA TYR A 105 -2.78 -16.07 -8.44
C TYR A 105 -1.92 -17.23 -7.95
N ARG A 106 -2.00 -17.62 -6.68
CA ARG A 106 -1.32 -18.82 -6.15
C ARG A 106 -1.67 -20.08 -6.95
N GLN A 107 -2.97 -20.30 -7.19
CA GLN A 107 -3.45 -21.44 -7.96
C GLN A 107 -2.95 -21.43 -9.41
N SER A 108 -2.86 -20.25 -10.05
CA SER A 108 -2.28 -20.11 -11.40
C SER A 108 -0.79 -20.47 -11.46
N LYS A 109 -0.11 -20.53 -10.31
CA LYS A 109 1.29 -20.97 -10.16
C LYS A 109 1.42 -22.42 -9.68
N GLY A 110 0.31 -23.15 -9.61
CA GLY A 110 0.29 -24.55 -9.16
C GLY A 110 0.39 -24.70 -7.64
N LEU A 111 0.15 -23.63 -6.87
CA LEU A 111 0.14 -23.65 -5.41
C LEU A 111 -1.29 -23.80 -4.87
N ASN A 112 -1.40 -24.25 -3.63
CA ASN A 112 -2.67 -24.28 -2.92
C ASN A 112 -3.15 -22.86 -2.60
N ALA A 113 -4.46 -22.67 -2.65
CA ALA A 113 -5.09 -21.51 -2.03
C ALA A 113 -4.91 -21.59 -0.51
N LEU A 114 -4.62 -20.46 0.11
CA LEU A 114 -4.53 -20.33 1.56
C LEU A 114 -5.91 -20.29 2.19
N LYS A 115 -6.01 -20.82 3.40
CA LYS A 115 -7.22 -20.69 4.22
C LYS A 115 -7.28 -19.28 4.80
N TRP A 116 -8.46 -18.68 4.81
CA TRP A 116 -8.67 -17.43 5.54
C TRP A 116 -8.58 -17.70 7.04
N SER A 117 -7.72 -16.97 7.73
CA SER A 117 -7.49 -17.14 9.16
C SER A 117 -8.01 -15.96 9.97
N GLY A 118 -8.81 -16.24 11.00
CA GLY A 118 -9.31 -15.20 11.92
C GLY A 118 -8.19 -14.46 12.65
N LYS A 119 -7.08 -15.14 12.96
CA LYS A 119 -5.92 -14.54 13.67
C LYS A 119 -5.24 -13.49 12.79
N TYR A 120 -4.92 -13.83 11.55
CA TYR A 120 -4.34 -12.88 10.58
C TYR A 120 -5.35 -11.81 10.17
N ALA A 121 -6.65 -12.12 10.09
CA ALA A 121 -7.67 -11.13 9.74
C ALA A 121 -7.76 -9.99 10.76
N GLY A 122 -7.76 -10.32 12.06
CA GLY A 122 -7.72 -9.30 13.11
C GLY A 122 -6.42 -8.49 13.09
N TRP A 123 -5.29 -9.17 12.92
CA TRP A 123 -3.97 -8.53 12.88
C TRP A 123 -3.78 -7.63 11.66
N THR A 124 -3.98 -8.13 10.45
CA THR A 124 -3.84 -7.35 9.20
C THR A 124 -4.75 -6.14 9.18
N LYS A 125 -5.99 -6.27 9.69
CA LYS A 125 -6.91 -5.13 9.79
C LYS A 125 -6.39 -4.04 10.73
N THR A 126 -5.84 -4.43 11.88
CA THR A 126 -5.23 -3.49 12.84
C THR A 126 -3.99 -2.83 12.25
N HIS A 127 -3.07 -3.63 11.70
CA HIS A 127 -1.82 -3.15 11.11
C HIS A 127 -2.06 -2.20 9.92
N CYS A 128 -3.00 -2.54 9.05
CA CYS A 128 -3.36 -1.70 7.91
C CYS A 128 -4.00 -0.37 8.34
N ALA A 129 -4.79 -0.37 9.42
CA ALA A 129 -5.30 0.87 10.00
C ALA A 129 -4.18 1.73 10.61
N GLU A 130 -3.15 1.13 11.20
CA GLU A 130 -1.97 1.85 11.68
C GLU A 130 -1.16 2.46 10.54
N MET A 131 -0.98 1.73 9.44
CA MET A 131 -0.39 2.26 8.21
C MET A 131 -1.15 3.48 7.70
N ALA A 132 -2.48 3.41 7.64
CA ALA A 132 -3.30 4.55 7.25
C ALA A 132 -3.18 5.75 8.22
N LYS A 133 -3.09 5.48 9.52
CA LYS A 133 -2.90 6.50 10.55
C LYS A 133 -1.52 7.17 10.49
N LYS A 134 -0.48 6.40 10.21
CA LYS A 134 0.92 6.89 10.10
C LYS A 134 1.28 7.40 8.70
N GLU A 135 0.37 7.19 7.75
CA GLU A 135 0.52 7.59 6.36
C GLU A 135 1.68 6.90 5.63
N ASP A 136 2.06 5.70 6.08
CA ASP A 136 3.22 4.98 5.57
C ASP A 136 2.99 3.47 5.54
N ALA A 137 3.79 2.75 4.74
CA ALA A 137 3.86 1.30 4.75
C ALA A 137 5.09 0.82 5.49
N PHE A 138 4.86 -0.05 6.47
CA PHE A 138 5.89 -0.70 7.23
C PHE A 138 5.45 -2.14 7.51
N HIS A 139 6.42 -3.04 7.61
CA HIS A 139 6.18 -4.42 8.02
C HIS A 139 5.85 -4.46 9.51
N GLY A 140 4.93 -5.34 9.90
CA GLY A 140 4.57 -5.56 11.30
C GLY A 140 5.25 -6.80 11.88
N ASP A 141 5.60 -6.75 13.17
CA ASP A 141 6.19 -7.88 13.88
C ASP A 141 5.10 -8.83 14.38
N TYR A 142 4.58 -9.70 13.51
CA TYR A 142 3.69 -10.79 13.95
C TYR A 142 4.51 -12.07 14.24
N PRO A 143 4.48 -12.61 15.47
CA PRO A 143 5.43 -13.67 15.90
C PRO A 143 5.35 -15.00 15.16
N GLU A 144 4.24 -15.30 14.48
CA GLU A 144 3.98 -16.59 13.82
C GLU A 144 3.86 -16.45 12.30
N GLY A 145 4.43 -15.40 11.70
CA GLY A 145 4.21 -15.16 10.28
C GLY A 145 4.99 -14.00 9.70
N GLY A 146 4.59 -13.63 8.50
CA GLY A 146 5.13 -12.49 7.78
C GLY A 146 4.05 -11.75 7.01
N ASP A 147 4.46 -10.65 6.40
CA ASP A 147 3.58 -9.80 5.63
C ASP A 147 4.23 -9.24 4.37
N VAL A 148 3.37 -8.82 3.44
CA VAL A 148 3.71 -7.86 2.42
C VAL A 148 2.79 -6.66 2.57
N THR A 149 3.39 -5.46 2.56
CA THR A 149 2.68 -4.21 2.79
C THR A 149 2.93 -3.23 1.67
N GLY A 150 2.02 -2.26 1.53
CA GLY A 150 2.20 -1.15 0.62
C GLY A 150 1.10 -0.11 0.78
N TYR A 151 1.34 1.04 0.16
CA TYR A 151 0.32 2.05 -0.03
C TYR A 151 0.48 2.69 -1.40
N ASN A 152 -0.62 3.21 -1.95
CA ASN A 152 -0.57 4.01 -3.17
C ASN A 152 -1.78 4.96 -3.25
N GLY A 153 -1.54 6.15 -3.78
CA GLY A 153 -2.61 7.05 -4.22
C GLY A 153 -3.16 6.63 -5.59
N SER A 154 -4.21 7.29 -6.08
CA SER A 154 -4.92 7.03 -7.34
C SER A 154 -6.06 6.01 -7.23
N SER A 155 -6.86 5.87 -8.30
CA SER A 155 -7.99 4.92 -8.40
C SER A 155 -7.51 3.47 -8.36
N MET A 156 -7.26 2.96 -7.15
CA MET A 156 -6.85 1.60 -6.86
C MET A 156 -8.04 0.63 -6.90
N ASN A 157 -7.73 -0.63 -7.18
CA ASN A 157 -8.61 -1.78 -7.04
C ASN A 157 -7.76 -2.99 -6.63
N ALA A 158 -8.41 -4.10 -6.26
CA ALA A 158 -7.73 -5.31 -5.81
C ALA A 158 -6.63 -5.80 -6.78
N ASN A 159 -6.91 -5.81 -8.09
CA ASN A 159 -5.94 -6.24 -9.09
C ASN A 159 -4.70 -5.35 -9.16
N LYS A 160 -4.88 -4.03 -9.10
CA LYS A 160 -3.76 -3.08 -9.06
C LYS A 160 -2.92 -3.27 -7.80
N ILE A 161 -3.54 -3.53 -6.65
CA ILE A 161 -2.83 -3.84 -5.41
C ILE A 161 -1.99 -5.12 -5.59
N LEU A 162 -2.61 -6.22 -6.02
CA LEU A 162 -1.91 -7.48 -6.21
C LEU A 162 -0.76 -7.38 -7.22
N ASN A 163 -0.94 -6.61 -8.29
CA ASN A 163 0.13 -6.38 -9.27
C ASN A 163 1.34 -5.65 -8.69
N GLN A 164 1.18 -4.78 -7.68
CA GLN A 164 2.33 -4.17 -7.02
C GLN A 164 3.17 -5.22 -6.29
N PHE A 165 2.53 -6.17 -5.59
CA PHE A 165 3.25 -7.28 -4.97
C PHE A 165 3.91 -8.21 -6.00
N LYS A 166 3.20 -8.53 -7.09
CA LYS A 166 3.74 -9.36 -8.18
C LYS A 166 4.97 -8.76 -8.85
N ASN A 167 5.02 -7.43 -8.96
CA ASN A 167 6.11 -6.71 -9.61
C ASN A 167 7.31 -6.44 -8.68
N SER A 168 7.16 -6.67 -7.36
CA SER A 168 8.26 -6.63 -6.40
C SER A 168 8.84 -8.04 -6.23
N PRO A 169 10.11 -8.32 -6.63
CA PRO A 169 10.65 -9.68 -6.61
C PRO A 169 10.57 -10.36 -5.24
N GLN A 170 10.87 -9.64 -4.16
CA GLN A 170 10.84 -10.20 -2.80
C GLN A 170 9.40 -10.41 -2.32
N HIS A 171 8.50 -9.44 -2.54
CA HIS A 171 7.08 -9.62 -2.17
C HIS A 171 6.45 -10.77 -2.94
N ASN A 172 6.72 -10.85 -4.25
CA ASN A 172 6.21 -11.91 -5.10
C ASN A 172 6.72 -13.29 -4.66
N LYS A 173 8.00 -13.39 -4.25
CA LYS A 173 8.55 -14.62 -3.68
C LYS A 173 7.80 -15.01 -2.40
N ASN A 174 7.62 -14.08 -1.47
CA ASN A 174 6.97 -14.37 -0.17
C ASN A 174 5.52 -14.83 -0.35
N ILE A 175 4.71 -14.13 -1.17
CA ILE A 175 3.30 -14.50 -1.37
C ILE A 175 3.12 -15.80 -2.17
N LEU A 176 4.17 -16.29 -2.81
CA LEU A 176 4.20 -17.57 -3.54
C LEU A 176 4.99 -18.65 -2.81
N ASP A 177 5.34 -18.43 -1.55
CA ASP A 177 5.97 -19.47 -0.75
C ASP A 177 5.00 -20.66 -0.64
N ASN A 178 5.54 -21.86 -0.88
CA ASN A 178 4.77 -23.11 -0.96
C ASN A 178 4.51 -23.71 0.42
N GLU A 179 5.18 -23.22 1.47
CA GLU A 179 4.96 -23.64 2.85
C GLU A 179 3.75 -22.93 3.48
N LEU A 180 3.31 -21.80 2.92
CA LEU A 180 2.13 -21.07 3.40
C LEU A 180 0.86 -21.92 3.34
N THR A 181 0.08 -21.90 4.42
CA THR A 181 -1.19 -22.65 4.53
C THR A 181 -2.39 -21.76 4.87
N GLU A 182 -2.17 -20.63 5.52
CA GLU A 182 -3.23 -19.74 5.97
C GLU A 182 -2.80 -18.26 5.96
N GLY A 183 -3.77 -17.36 5.97
CA GLY A 183 -3.48 -15.93 5.96
C GLY A 183 -4.74 -15.08 5.94
N ALA A 184 -4.54 -13.78 5.79
CA ALA A 184 -5.61 -12.82 5.54
C ALA A 184 -5.04 -11.58 4.85
N CYS A 185 -5.92 -10.67 4.43
CA CYS A 185 -5.49 -9.36 3.97
C CYS A 185 -6.43 -8.27 4.50
N ALA A 186 -5.99 -7.03 4.40
CA ALA A 186 -6.79 -5.86 4.72
C ALA A 186 -6.47 -4.72 3.77
N VAL A 187 -7.48 -3.92 3.45
CA VAL A 187 -7.35 -2.67 2.69
C VAL A 187 -8.06 -1.55 3.43
N TYR A 188 -7.37 -0.43 3.61
CA TYR A 188 -7.94 0.82 4.09
C TYR A 188 -7.79 1.90 3.03
N LYS A 189 -8.75 2.83 2.98
CA LYS A 189 -8.68 4.03 2.16
C LYS A 189 -8.87 5.24 3.06
N ASP A 190 -8.01 6.24 2.91
CA ASP A 190 -8.18 7.49 3.66
C ASP A 190 -9.00 8.55 2.90
N SER A 191 -9.31 9.64 3.61
CA SER A 191 -10.03 10.80 3.09
C SER A 191 -9.32 11.49 1.91
N ASN A 192 -8.02 11.25 1.72
CA ASN A 192 -7.23 11.79 0.61
C ASN A 192 -7.19 10.83 -0.59
N GLY A 193 -7.83 9.66 -0.48
CA GLY A 193 -7.87 8.65 -1.53
C GLY A 193 -6.62 7.78 -1.63
N VAL A 194 -5.75 7.78 -0.61
CA VAL A 194 -4.64 6.84 -0.52
C VAL A 194 -5.15 5.51 0.02
N TYR A 195 -4.73 4.42 -0.64
CA TYR A 195 -5.04 3.06 -0.21
C TYR A 195 -3.83 2.47 0.48
N TYR A 196 -4.06 1.86 1.63
CA TYR A 196 -3.10 1.09 2.42
C TYR A 196 -3.53 -0.36 2.38
N PHE A 197 -2.58 -1.29 2.25
CA PHE A 197 -2.91 -2.69 2.10
C PHE A 197 -1.83 -3.61 2.65
N VAL A 198 -2.29 -4.71 3.23
CA VAL A 198 -1.46 -5.72 3.90
C VAL A 198 -1.97 -7.10 3.50
N ILE A 199 -1.08 -8.03 3.17
CA ILE A 199 -1.36 -9.47 3.15
C ILE A 199 -0.46 -10.10 4.21
N GLY A 200 -1.04 -10.77 5.21
CA GLY A 200 -0.33 -11.50 6.25
C GLY A 200 -0.57 -13.00 6.12
N PHE A 201 0.45 -13.81 6.42
CA PHE A 201 0.45 -15.26 6.23
C PHE A 201 1.36 -15.96 7.25
N ASP A 202 1.19 -17.28 7.38
CA ASP A 202 1.97 -18.14 8.27
C ASP A 202 3.42 -18.35 7.79
N TYR A 203 4.35 -18.52 8.73
CA TYR A 203 5.72 -18.99 8.50
C TYR A 203 6.09 -20.03 9.56
#